data_AF-A0A6J7NVQ6-F1
#
_entry.id   AF-A0A6J7NVQ6-F1
#
_cell.length_a   1.000
_cell.length_b   1.000
_cell.length_c   1.000
_cell.angle_alpha   90.00
_cell.angle_beta   90.00
_cell.angle_gamma   90.00
#
_symmetry.space_group_name_H-M   'P 1'
#
loop_
_entity.id
_entity.type
_entity.pdbx_description
1 polymer ?
#
loop_
_entity_poly.entity_id
_entity_poly.type
_entity_poly.pdbx_seq_one_letter_code
_entity_poly.pdbx_strand_id
1 'polypeptide(L)'
;MLHLHDIARDAARTASTSGSPIISAQDFAQSLGTTATVVISPDQQFVSVTVHKTFQPTSIKAWFSPLPLRATVTMMLEPQMVLE
;
A
#
# COMPACT_ATOMS: atom_id res chain seq x y z
N MET A 1 -3.58 -13.99 5.34
CA MET A 1 -3.07 -13.48 4.06
C MET A 1 -4.03 -12.48 3.40
N LEU A 2 -5.37 -12.66 3.45
CA LEU A 2 -6.34 -11.73 2.83
C LEU A 2 -6.17 -10.25 3.25
N HIS A 3 -6.05 -9.98 4.56
CA HIS A 3 -5.98 -8.60 5.07
C HIS A 3 -4.89 -7.70 4.44
N LEU A 4 -3.70 -8.22 4.10
CA LEU A 4 -2.64 -7.37 3.54
C LEU A 4 -2.93 -6.95 2.10
N HIS A 5 -3.58 -7.83 1.34
CA HIS A 5 -3.97 -7.55 -0.02
C HIS A 5 -5.08 -6.50 -0.06
N ASP A 6 -6.05 -6.61 0.84
CA ASP A 6 -7.12 -5.61 0.99
C ASP A 6 -6.55 -4.24 1.39
N ILE A 7 -5.60 -4.20 2.34
CA ILE A 7 -4.90 -2.95 2.72
C ILE A 7 -4.14 -2.36 1.53
N ALA A 8 -3.39 -3.17 0.77
CA ALA A 8 -2.67 -2.69 -0.40
C ALA A 8 -3.62 -2.17 -1.48
N ARG A 9 -4.79 -2.79 -1.62
CA ARG A 9 -5.84 -2.38 -2.56
C ARG A 9 -6.48 -1.05 -2.16
N ASP A 10 -6.83 -0.88 -0.90
CA ASP A 10 -7.41 0.36 -0.39
C ASP A 10 -6.38 1.50 -0.39
N ALA A 11 -5.11 1.20 -0.09
CA ALA A 11 -4.02 2.15 -0.23
C ALA A 11 -3.84 2.59 -1.69
N ALA A 12 -3.85 1.65 -2.65
CA ALA A 12 -3.76 1.96 -4.08
C ALA A 12 -4.93 2.80 -4.57
N ARG A 13 -6.15 2.51 -4.09
CA ARG A 13 -7.35 3.28 -4.42
C ARG A 13 -7.28 4.70 -3.84
N THR A 14 -6.86 4.83 -2.59
CA THR A 14 -6.68 6.14 -1.95
C THR A 14 -5.60 6.95 -2.70
N ALA A 15 -4.53 6.29 -3.12
CA ALA A 15 -3.48 6.90 -3.93
C ALA A 15 -4.00 7.38 -5.29
N SER A 16 -4.77 6.56 -6.00
CA SER A 16 -5.27 6.86 -7.35
C SER A 16 -6.26 8.02 -7.39
N THR A 17 -7.01 8.26 -6.31
CA THR A 17 -7.99 9.36 -6.22
C THR A 17 -7.44 10.62 -5.56
N SER A 18 -6.21 10.60 -5.05
CA SER A 18 -5.60 11.73 -4.34
C SER A 18 -4.74 12.59 -5.27
N GLY A 19 -4.63 13.89 -4.96
CA GLY A 19 -3.62 14.75 -5.59
C GLY A 19 -2.18 14.45 -5.13
N SER A 20 -1.97 13.52 -4.20
CA SER A 20 -0.65 13.13 -3.68
C SER A 20 -0.59 11.63 -3.40
N PRO A 21 -0.52 10.79 -4.46
CA PRO A 21 -0.68 9.34 -4.38
C PRO A 21 0.25 8.66 -3.38
N ILE A 22 1.50 9.12 -3.30
CA ILE A 22 2.53 8.56 -2.44
C ILE A 22 2.17 8.78 -0.96
N ILE A 23 1.85 10.02 -0.60
CA ILE A 23 1.58 10.43 0.78
C ILE A 23 0.31 9.73 1.28
N SER A 24 -0.76 9.77 0.49
CA SER A 24 -2.05 9.23 0.90
C SER A 24 -2.02 7.71 1.13
N ALA A 25 -1.31 6.93 0.28
CA ALA A 25 -1.15 5.50 0.52
C ALA A 25 -0.23 5.20 1.72
N GLN A 26 0.81 6.01 1.94
CA GLN A 26 1.69 5.87 3.11
C GLN A 26 0.95 6.13 4.42
N ASP A 27 0.20 7.22 4.50
CA ASP A 27 -0.59 7.59 5.68
C ASP A 27 -1.66 6.54 5.97
N PHE A 28 -2.36 6.04 4.94
CA PHE A 28 -3.33 4.97 5.08
C PHE A 28 -2.70 3.70 5.66
N ALA A 29 -1.58 3.23 5.09
CA ALA A 29 -0.91 2.03 5.56
C ALA A 29 -0.39 2.20 7.01
N GLN A 30 0.15 3.38 7.34
CA GLN A 30 0.61 3.72 8.69
C GLN A 30 -0.53 3.69 9.71
N SER A 31 -1.72 4.18 9.34
CA SER A 31 -2.91 4.13 10.21
C SER A 31 -3.31 2.69 10.60
N LEU A 32 -2.92 1.71 9.79
CA LEU A 32 -3.19 0.28 10.00
C LEU A 32 -1.98 -0.48 10.59
N GLY A 33 -0.94 0.24 11.01
CA GLY A 33 0.28 -0.34 11.58
C GLY A 33 1.12 -1.10 10.56
N THR A 34 1.06 -0.68 9.29
CA THR A 34 1.83 -1.24 8.17
C THR A 34 2.62 -0.14 7.48
N THR A 35 3.58 -0.49 6.64
CA THR A 35 4.31 0.48 5.81
C THR A 35 3.97 0.26 4.35
N ALA A 36 3.79 1.32 3.57
CA ALA A 36 3.54 1.23 2.13
C ALA A 36 4.67 1.88 1.33
N THR A 37 5.07 1.21 0.25
CA THR A 37 5.95 1.73 -0.79
C THR A 37 5.12 1.97 -2.03
N VAL A 38 5.12 3.20 -2.53
CA VAL A 38 4.32 3.61 -3.69
C VAL A 38 5.26 3.91 -4.84
N VAL A 39 4.99 3.32 -5.99
CA VAL A 39 5.71 3.55 -7.24
C VAL A 39 4.70 4.01 -8.27
N ILE A 40 4.90 5.20 -8.83
CA ILE A 40 4.09 5.72 -9.91
C ILE A 40 4.86 5.50 -11.20
N SER A 41 4.20 5.03 -12.25
CA SER A 41 4.83 4.87 -13.55
C SER A 41 5.25 6.24 -14.13
N PRO A 42 6.31 6.30 -14.96
CA PRO A 42 6.81 7.58 -15.49
C PRO A 42 5.76 8.37 -16.29
N ASP A 43 4.84 7.65 -16.91
CA ASP A 43 3.71 8.17 -17.68
C ASP A 43 2.49 8.52 -16.80
N GLN A 44 2.60 8.36 -15.48
CA GLN A 44 1.53 8.57 -14.49
C GLN A 44 0.25 7.77 -14.79
N GLN A 45 0.34 6.70 -15.58
CA GLN A 45 -0.81 5.86 -15.93
C GLN A 45 -1.11 4.81 -14.86
N PHE A 46 -0.13 4.43 -14.06
CA PHE A 46 -0.25 3.36 -13.07
C PHE A 46 0.37 3.76 -11.75
N VAL A 47 -0.27 3.31 -10.66
CA VAL A 47 0.28 3.32 -9.32
C VAL A 47 0.41 1.89 -8.82
N SER A 48 1.60 1.54 -8.35
CA SER A 48 1.89 0.29 -7.68
C SER A 48 2.14 0.56 -6.20
N VAL A 49 1.31 -0.01 -5.34
CA VAL A 49 1.44 0.10 -3.88
C VAL A 49 1.83 -1.26 -3.32
N THR A 50 2.98 -1.29 -2.64
CA THR A 50 3.45 -2.46 -1.91
C THR A 50 3.36 -2.19 -0.42
N VAL A 51 2.51 -2.95 0.27
CA VAL A 51 2.36 -2.89 1.73
C VAL A 51 3.23 -3.95 2.39
N HIS A 52 3.89 -3.58 3.46
CA HIS A 52 4.75 -4.41 4.30
C HIS A 52 4.20 -4.45 5.72
N LYS A 53 4.14 -5.65 6.29
CA LYS A 53 3.82 -5.86 7.70
C LYS A 53 4.76 -6.89 8.29
N THR A 54 5.33 -6.58 9.44
CA THR A 54 6.11 -7.55 10.20
C THR A 54 5.18 -8.24 11.18
N PHE A 55 4.95 -9.55 11.00
CA PHE A 55 4.20 -10.32 11.98
C PHE A 55 5.15 -10.86 13.05
N GLN A 56 4.93 -10.44 14.29
CA GLN A 56 5.65 -10.94 15.45
C GLN A 56 4.62 -11.46 16.47
N PRO A 57 4.44 -12.79 16.60
CA PRO A 57 3.46 -13.33 17.53
C PRO A 57 3.93 -13.06 18.97
N THR A 58 3.16 -12.24 19.68
CA THR A 58 3.48 -11.77 21.05
C THR A 58 3.60 -12.91 22.06
N SER A 59 3.01 -14.08 21.77
CA SER A 59 2.95 -15.25 22.66
C SER A 59 4.07 -16.29 22.44
N ILE A 60 4.81 -16.24 21.33
CA ILE A 60 5.88 -17.22 21.02
C ILE A 60 7.20 -16.47 20.82
N LYS A 61 7.64 -15.77 21.87
CA LYS A 61 8.86 -14.94 21.87
C LYS A 61 10.18 -15.72 21.65
N ALA A 62 10.16 -17.05 21.70
CA ALA A 62 11.40 -17.83 21.83
C ALA A 62 11.98 -18.40 20.52
N TRP A 63 11.21 -18.67 19.46
CA TRP A 63 11.75 -19.43 18.31
C TRP A 63 11.36 -18.99 16.90
N PHE A 64 10.42 -18.06 16.73
CA PHE A 64 10.01 -17.65 15.39
C PHE A 64 10.66 -16.31 15.00
N SER A 65 11.48 -16.35 13.96
CA SER A 65 11.93 -15.15 13.27
C SER A 65 10.72 -14.35 12.80
N PRO A 66 10.74 -13.00 12.89
CA PRO A 66 9.67 -12.17 12.36
C PRO A 66 9.45 -12.50 10.88
N LEU A 67 8.23 -12.88 10.50
CA LEU A 67 7.91 -13.16 9.10
C LEU A 67 7.53 -11.82 8.41
N PRO A 68 8.31 -11.39 7.40
CA PRO A 68 7.92 -10.24 6.60
C PRO A 68 6.76 -10.64 5.69
N LEU A 69 5.60 -10.03 5.88
CA LEU A 69 4.47 -10.16 4.96
C LEU A 69 4.46 -8.97 4.01
N ARG A 70 4.27 -9.25 2.73
CA ARG A 70 4.22 -8.24 1.67
C ARG A 70 3.03 -8.50 0.75
N ALA A 71 2.37 -7.44 0.33
CA ALA A 71 1.36 -7.49 -0.71
C ALA A 71 1.54 -6.30 -1.66
N THR A 72 1.49 -6.58 -2.96
CA THR A 72 1.62 -5.55 -4.00
C THR A 72 0.34 -5.51 -4.80
N VAL A 73 -0.18 -4.30 -5.02
CA VAL A 73 -1.33 -4.02 -5.87
C VAL A 73 -0.96 -2.92 -6.85
N THR A 74 -1.26 -3.16 -8.13
CA THR A 74 -1.10 -2.16 -9.19
C THR A 74 -2.49 -1.75 -9.66
N MET A 75 -2.74 -0.44 -9.69
CA MET A 75 -3.97 0.16 -10.21
C MET A 75 -3.64 1.19 -11.28
N MET A 76 -4.55 1.35 -12.23
CA MET A 76 -4.51 2.45 -13.19
C MET A 76 -4.85 3.76 -12.46
N LEU A 77 -4.06 4.81 -12.67
CA LEU A 77 -4.44 6.16 -12.26
C LEU A 77 -5.60 6.59 -13.15
N GLU A 78 -6.73 6.96 -12.56
CA GLU A 78 -7.78 7.60 -13.34
C GLU A 78 -7.24 8.94 -13.86
N PRO A 79 -7.32 9.21 -15.17
CA PRO A 79 -6.90 10.50 -15.70
C PRO A 79 -7.70 11.58 -14.98
N GLN A 80 -7.02 12.59 -14.43
CA GLN A 80 -7.73 13.79 -14.01
C GLN A 80 -8.35 14.38 -15.27
N MET A 81 -9.68 14.29 -15.40
CA MET A 81 -10.40 15.02 -16.43
C MET A 81 -10.15 16.50 -16.14
N VAL A 82 -9.13 17.06 -16.79
CA VAL A 82 -8.96 18.50 -16.92
C VAL A 82 -10.09 18.95 -17.81
N LEU A 83 -11.16 19.45 -17.20
CA LEU A 83 -12.18 20.21 -17.92
C LEU A 83 -11.51 21.54 -18.26
N GLU A 84 -11.09 21.72 -19.52
CA GLU A 84 -10.67 23.02 -20.06
C GLU A 84 -11.88 23.96 -20.22
#